data_AF-W2UJ05-F1
#
_entry.id   AF-W2UJ05-F1
#
_cell.length_a   1.000
_cell.length_b   1.000
_cell.length_c   1.000
_cell.angle_alpha   90.00
_cell.angle_beta   90.00
_cell.angle_gamma   90.00
#
_symmetry.space_group_name_H-M   'P 1'
#
loop_
_entity.id
_entity.type
_entity.pdbx_description
1 polymer ?
#
loop_
_entity_poly.entity_id
_entity_poly.type
_entity_poly.pdbx_seq_one_letter_code
_entity_poly.pdbx_strand_id
1 'polypeptide(L)' 'MAEPNGEWLGKGFSSLKESKLWYKENVVFPRNGEYKITVEQAMRKVGSVEGIQELDGITDIGIKIEKANKE' A
#
# COMPACT_ATOMS: atom_id res chain seq x y z
N MET A 1 -9.14 -2.52 -6.89
CA MET A 1 -8.27 -2.69 -8.08
C MET A 1 -8.84 -3.84 -8.88
N ALA A 2 -9.23 -3.60 -10.13
CA ALA A 2 -9.88 -4.62 -10.96
C ALA A 2 -9.38 -4.49 -12.41
N GLU A 3 -9.38 -5.60 -13.12
CA GLU A 3 -9.16 -5.61 -14.56
C GLU A 3 -10.33 -4.93 -15.30
N PRO A 4 -10.17 -4.53 -16.57
CA PRO A 4 -11.25 -3.89 -17.34
C PRO A 4 -12.52 -4.74 -17.45
N ASN A 5 -12.41 -6.06 -17.30
CA ASN A 5 -13.53 -7.01 -17.28
C ASN A 5 -14.25 -7.09 -15.90
N GLY A 6 -13.76 -6.37 -14.89
CA GLY A 6 -14.31 -6.33 -13.54
C GLY A 6 -13.75 -7.37 -12.56
N GLU A 7 -12.83 -8.23 -13.00
CA GLU A 7 -12.18 -9.20 -12.10
C GLU A 7 -11.25 -8.49 -11.11
N TRP A 8 -11.32 -8.90 -9.84
CA TRP A 8 -10.54 -8.26 -8.78
C TRP A 8 -9.07 -8.65 -8.88
N LEU A 9 -8.20 -7.64 -8.90
CA LEU A 9 -6.75 -7.82 -8.84
C LEU A 9 -6.32 -8.17 -7.42
N GLY A 10 -5.30 -9.03 -7.28
CA GLY A 10 -4.74 -9.46 -6.00
C GLY A 10 -4.87 -10.96 -5.75
N LYS A 11 -4.22 -11.44 -4.70
CA LYS A 11 -4.27 -12.85 -4.27
C LYS A 11 -5.00 -12.93 -2.94
N GLY A 12 -5.74 -14.00 -2.69
CA GLY A 12 -6.44 -14.15 -1.41
C GLY A 12 -7.70 -15.00 -1.51
N PHE A 13 -8.22 -15.37 -0.34
CA PHE A 13 -9.35 -16.27 -0.20
C PHE A 13 -10.68 -15.51 -0.18
N SER A 14 -11.65 -15.97 -0.96
CA SER A 14 -12.99 -15.39 -1.04
C SER A 14 -12.96 -13.89 -1.39
N SER A 15 -13.62 -13.05 -0.59
CA SER A 15 -13.74 -11.60 -0.73
C SER A 15 -12.50 -10.82 -0.29
N LEU A 16 -11.58 -11.42 0.47
CA LEU A 16 -10.35 -10.75 0.89
C LEU A 16 -9.29 -10.89 -0.21
N LYS A 17 -8.84 -9.75 -0.73
CA LYS A 17 -7.77 -9.67 -1.74
C LYS A 17 -6.61 -8.87 -1.19
N GLU A 18 -5.46 -9.52 -1.12
CA GLU A 18 -4.19 -8.90 -0.76
C GLU A 18 -3.50 -8.39 -2.02
N SER A 19 -2.98 -7.18 -1.93
CA SER A 19 -2.23 -6.55 -3.01
C SER A 19 -0.88 -6.07 -2.50
N LYS A 20 0.18 -6.62 -3.09
CA LYS A 20 1.54 -6.17 -2.84
C LYS A 20 1.92 -5.14 -3.90
N LEU A 21 2.05 -3.89 -3.48
CA LEU A 21 2.49 -2.80 -4.34
C LEU A 21 3.95 -2.46 -4.04
N TRP A 22 4.66 -2.05 -5.07
CA TRP A 22 6.04 -1.60 -4.97
C TRP A 22 6.08 -0.11 -4.63
N TYR A 23 6.92 0.29 -3.67
CA TYR A 23 7.07 1.70 -3.26
C TYR A 23 8.45 2.28 -3.60
N LYS A 24 9.53 1.64 -3.15
CA LYS A 24 10.91 2.12 -3.36
C LYS A 24 11.93 0.99 -3.32
N GLU A 25 12.92 1.05 -4.20
CA GLU A 25 14.08 0.14 -4.25
C GLU A 25 15.37 0.80 -3.79
N ASN A 26 16.35 -0.05 -3.51
CA ASN A 26 17.74 0.34 -3.28
C ASN A 26 17.89 1.40 -2.18
N VAL A 27 17.02 1.32 -1.17
CA VAL A 27 17.06 2.21 -0.01
C VAL A 27 18.25 1.81 0.86
N VAL A 28 19.18 2.74 1.03
CA VAL A 28 20.29 2.60 1.96
C VAL A 28 19.93 3.33 3.25
N PHE A 29 19.99 2.62 4.37
CA PHE A 29 19.89 3.20 5.71
C PHE A 29 21.29 3.64 6.15
N PRO A 30 21.62 4.95 6.14
CA PRO A 30 23.00 5.41 6.24
C PRO A 30 23.60 5.30 7.64
N ARG A 31 22.77 5.09 8.68
CA ARG A 31 23.21 5.00 10.07
C ARG A 31 22.45 3.88 10.77
N ASN A 32 23.12 3.23 11.71
CA ASN A 32 22.44 2.30 12.60
C ASN A 32 21.56 3.10 13.55
N GLY A 33 20.30 2.69 13.70
CA GLY A 33 19.34 3.36 14.55
C GLY A 33 17.92 2.91 14.27
N GLU A 34 16.97 3.50 15.00
CA GLU A 34 15.54 3.28 14.82
C GLU A 34 15.01 4.19 13.70
N TYR A 35 14.25 3.60 12.78
CA TYR A 35 13.58 4.32 11.70
C TYR A 35 12.07 4.24 11.91
N LYS A 36 11.42 5.40 12.01
CA LYS A 36 9.97 5.49 12.09
C LYS A 36 9.40 5.69 10.69
N ILE A 37 8.54 4.77 10.27
CA ILE A 37 7.80 4.87 9.02
C ILE A 37 6.35 5.21 9.37
N THR A 38 5.82 6.24 8.71
CA THR A 38 4.41 6.64 8.84
C THR A 38 3.78 6.50 7.47
N VAL A 39 2.63 5.84 7.41
CA VAL A 39 1.87 5.65 6.17
C VAL A 39 0.53 6.33 6.38
N GLU A 40 0.22 7.26 5.49
CA GLU A 40 -1.02 8.03 5.52
C GLU A 40 -1.65 7.98 4.13
N GLN A 41 -2.96 7.86 4.11
CA GLN A 41 -3.72 7.95 2.87
C GLN A 41 -4.14 9.40 2.60
N ALA A 42 -4.20 9.77 1.32
CA ALA A 42 -4.56 11.12 0.88
C ALA A 42 -5.70 11.08 -0.15
N MET A 43 -6.75 10.30 0.14
CA MET A 43 -7.88 10.11 -0.76
C MET A 43 -8.95 11.18 -0.57
N ARG A 44 -9.64 11.55 -1.65
CA ARG A 44 -10.78 12.46 -1.64
C ARG A 44 -11.84 12.02 -2.64
N LYS A 45 -13.10 12.39 -2.39
CA LYS A 45 -14.18 12.20 -3.38
C LYS A 45 -14.03 13.24 -4.49
N VAL A 46 -14.42 12.87 -5.71
CA VAL A 46 -14.47 13.81 -6.84
C VAL A 46 -15.43 14.95 -6.51
N GLY A 47 -14.97 16.19 -6.69
CA GLY A 47 -15.75 17.39 -6.40
C GLY A 47 -15.81 17.79 -4.91
N SER A 48 -15.17 17.05 -4.01
CA SER A 48 -15.08 17.40 -2.59
C SER A 48 -13.72 18.03 -2.26
N VAL A 49 -13.74 19.06 -1.41
CA VAL A 49 -12.52 19.71 -0.90
C VAL A 49 -11.98 18.94 0.32
N GLU A 50 -12.86 18.30 1.07
CA GLU A 50 -12.51 17.51 2.24
C GLU A 50 -11.93 16.13 1.87
N GLY A 51 -10.95 15.69 2.66
CA GLY A 51 -10.35 14.36 2.54
C GLY A 51 -11.22 13.26 3.13
N ILE A 52 -11.00 12.02 2.67
CA ILE A 52 -11.66 10.83 3.23
C ILE A 52 -10.79 10.31 4.37
N GLN A 53 -11.33 10.26 5.59
CA GLN A 53 -10.60 9.76 6.76
C GLN A 53 -10.56 8.23 6.81
N GLU A 54 -11.65 7.56 6.43
CA GLU A 54 -11.79 6.11 6.47
C GLU A 54 -12.10 5.55 5.07
N LEU A 55 -11.32 4.56 4.63
CA LEU A 55 -11.56 3.89 3.35
C LEU A 55 -12.42 2.66 3.56
N ASP A 56 -13.69 2.77 3.16
CA ASP A 56 -14.58 1.62 3.12
C ASP A 56 -14.03 0.53 2.18
N GLY A 57 -14.00 -0.71 2.67
CA GLY A 57 -13.47 -1.86 1.93
C GLY A 57 -11.95 -2.09 2.04
N ILE A 58 -11.20 -1.24 2.73
CA ILE A 58 -9.79 -1.52 3.08
C ILE A 58 -9.74 -2.03 4.52
N THR A 59 -9.32 -3.28 4.70
CA THR A 59 -9.23 -3.91 6.03
C THR A 59 -7.96 -3.50 6.77
N ASP A 60 -6.80 -3.62 6.12
CA ASP A 60 -5.50 -3.34 6.72
C ASP A 60 -4.50 -2.79 5.71
N ILE A 61 -3.53 -2.01 6.21
CA ILE A 61 -2.40 -1.49 5.44
C ILE A 61 -1.12 -1.79 6.21
N GLY A 62 -0.09 -2.27 5.51
CA GLY A 62 1.22 -2.54 6.09
C GLY A 62 2.35 -2.18 5.14
N ILE A 63 3.56 -2.07 5.69
CA ILE A 63 4.78 -1.93 4.90
C ILE A 63 5.67 -3.15 5.11
N LYS A 64 6.21 -3.67 4.00
CA LYS A 64 7.18 -4.76 4.02
C LYS A 64 8.52 -4.25 3.53
N ILE A 65 9.55 -4.45 4.34
CA ILE A 65 10.95 -4.16 3.97
C ILE A 65 11.60 -5.49 3.60
N GLU A 66 12.17 -5.55 2.40
CA GLU A 66 12.90 -6.72 1.90
C GLU A 66 14.35 -6.31 1.66
N LYS A 67 15.29 -7.23 1.91
CA LYS A 67 16.70 -7.00 1.61
C LYS A 67 16.85 -6.88 0.10
N ALA A 68 17.52 -5.83 -0.38
CA ALA A 68 17.91 -5.74 -1.77
C ALA A 68 18.89 -6.89 -2.06
N ASN A 69 18.52 -7.78 -2.99
CA ASN A 69 19.44 -8.77 -3.48
C ASN A 69 20.59 -8.04 -4.18
N LYS A 70 21.82 -8.31 -3.78
CA LYS A 70 23.00 -8.00 -4.60
C LYS A 70 23.08 -9.11 -5.64
N GLU A 71 22.54 -8.87 -6.82
CA GLU A 71 23.02 -9.55 -8.02
C GLU A 71 24.34 -8.93 -8.47
#